data_AF-A0A4D8PFN8-F1
#
_entry.id   AF-A0A4D8PFN8-F1
#
_cell.length_a   1.000
_cell.length_b   1.000
_cell.length_c   1.000
_cell.angle_alpha   90.00
_cell.angle_beta   90.00
_cell.angle_gamma   90.00
#
_symmetry.space_group_name_H-M   'P 1'
#
loop_
_entity.id
_entity.type
_entity.pdbx_description
1 polymer ?
#
loop_
_entity_poly.entity_id
_entity_poly.type
_entity_poly.pdbx_seq_one_letter_code
_entity_poly.pdbx_strand_id
1 'polypeptide(L)'
;MMTLNELRRSFVDLDAAELDRWIDNRWIRPEGRPGAYVFHEIDVARAHLVAELRELAIDDEALPLVLSLLDQLYSVRRQMKLLHKAINAQPEEVRRAFLVSVRASAAPMDGADADPERGGA
;
A
#
# COMPACT_ATOMS: atom_id res chain seq x y z
N MET A 1 -15.33 -9.53 3.53
CA MET A 1 -14.73 -10.88 3.54
C MET A 1 -15.39 -11.67 2.44
N MET A 2 -14.62 -12.42 1.66
CA MET A 2 -15.10 -13.32 0.61
C MET A 2 -14.39 -14.68 0.69
N THR A 3 -15.00 -15.71 0.16
CA THR A 3 -14.42 -17.07 0.07
C THR A 3 -13.58 -17.25 -1.21
N LEU A 4 -12.76 -18.30 -1.28
CA LEU A 4 -11.97 -18.64 -2.47
C LEU A 4 -12.81 -18.72 -3.76
N ASN A 5 -13.99 -19.34 -3.68
CA ASN A 5 -14.90 -19.46 -4.82
C ASN A 5 -15.49 -18.12 -5.26
N GLU A 6 -15.75 -17.20 -4.33
CA GLU A 6 -16.22 -15.85 -4.64
C GLU A 6 -15.11 -15.02 -5.29
N LEU A 7 -13.88 -15.10 -4.75
CA LEU A 7 -12.72 -14.45 -5.34
C LEU A 7 -12.47 -14.94 -6.76
N ARG A 8 -12.59 -16.25 -7.01
CA ARG A 8 -12.42 -16.80 -8.36
C ARG A 8 -13.47 -16.25 -9.33
N ARG A 9 -14.72 -16.05 -8.90
CA ARG A 9 -15.78 -15.50 -9.77
C ARG A 9 -15.56 -14.04 -10.16
N SER A 10 -14.79 -13.28 -9.38
CA SER A 10 -14.41 -11.90 -9.76
C SER A 10 -13.38 -11.84 -10.90
N PHE A 11 -12.73 -12.96 -11.24
CA PHE A 11 -11.78 -13.04 -12.35
C PHE A 11 -12.32 -13.98 -13.43
N VAL A 12 -12.47 -13.50 -14.65
CA VAL A 12 -13.02 -14.29 -15.77
C VAL A 12 -12.00 -15.35 -16.24
N ASP A 13 -10.71 -15.04 -16.18
CA ASP A 13 -9.64 -15.84 -16.79
C ASP A 13 -8.66 -16.46 -15.77
N LEU A 14 -8.99 -16.44 -14.47
CA LEU A 14 -8.11 -16.97 -13.43
C LEU A 14 -8.42 -18.44 -13.13
N ASP A 15 -7.47 -19.33 -13.43
CA ASP A 15 -7.59 -20.74 -13.06
C ASP A 15 -7.37 -20.96 -11.55
N ALA A 16 -7.98 -22.01 -11.00
CA ALA A 16 -7.79 -22.41 -9.61
C ALA A 16 -6.31 -22.66 -9.29
N ALA A 17 -5.58 -23.30 -10.22
CA ALA A 17 -4.16 -23.55 -10.07
C ALA A 17 -3.31 -22.27 -10.06
N GLU A 18 -3.75 -21.18 -10.71
CA GLU A 18 -3.07 -19.89 -10.65
C GLU A 18 -3.25 -19.23 -9.28
N LEU A 19 -4.49 -19.21 -8.77
CA LEU A 19 -4.78 -18.62 -7.47
C LEU A 19 -4.08 -19.38 -6.33
N ASP A 20 -4.01 -20.71 -6.41
CA ASP A 20 -3.25 -21.53 -5.47
C ASP A 20 -1.75 -21.19 -5.53
N ARG A 21 -1.17 -21.01 -6.73
CA ARG A 21 0.22 -20.53 -6.88
C ARG A 21 0.43 -19.16 -6.24
N TRP A 22 -0.54 -18.25 -6.35
CA TRP A 22 -0.43 -16.92 -5.73
C TRP A 22 -0.45 -17.00 -4.21
N ILE A 23 -1.18 -17.95 -3.63
CA ILE A 23 -1.21 -18.21 -2.18
C ILE A 23 0.10 -18.88 -1.73
N ASP A 24 0.58 -19.88 -2.47
CA ASP A 24 1.82 -20.61 -2.19
C ASP A 24 3.05 -19.68 -2.25
N ASN A 25 3.10 -18.80 -3.25
CA ASN A 25 4.12 -17.76 -3.38
C ASN A 25 3.92 -16.59 -2.40
N ARG A 26 2.89 -16.66 -1.54
CA ARG A 26 2.52 -15.66 -0.53
C ARG A 26 2.25 -14.26 -1.11
N TRP A 27 1.89 -14.19 -2.39
CA TRP A 27 1.45 -12.96 -3.02
C TRP A 27 0.13 -12.53 -2.38
N ILE A 28 -0.84 -13.44 -2.31
CA ILE A 28 -2.07 -13.23 -1.55
C ILE A 28 -1.98 -14.03 -0.25
N ARG A 29 -2.44 -13.45 0.86
CA ARG A 29 -2.32 -14.07 2.19
C ARG A 29 -3.69 -14.14 2.86
N PRO A 30 -4.58 -15.02 2.36
CA PRO A 30 -5.87 -15.21 3.00
C PRO A 30 -5.70 -15.72 4.43
N GLU A 31 -6.69 -15.40 5.27
CA GLU A 31 -6.81 -16.00 6.59
C GLU A 31 -7.38 -17.42 6.48
N GLY A 32 -6.97 -18.31 7.39
CA GLY A 32 -7.48 -19.68 7.46
C GLY A 32 -6.52 -20.73 6.90
N ARG A 33 -7.09 -21.82 6.38
CA ARG A 33 -6.38 -23.02 5.92
C ARG A 33 -6.80 -23.38 4.49
N PRO A 34 -5.99 -24.17 3.76
CA PRO A 34 -6.39 -24.72 2.47
C PRO A 34 -7.80 -25.33 2.53
N GLY A 35 -8.68 -24.92 1.62
CA GLY A 35 -10.09 -25.35 1.59
C GLY A 35 -11.06 -24.54 2.47
N ALA A 36 -10.56 -23.66 3.34
CA ALA A 36 -11.35 -22.78 4.21
C ALA A 36 -10.79 -21.34 4.24
N TYR A 37 -10.22 -20.88 3.12
CA TYR A 37 -9.65 -19.54 3.03
C TYR A 37 -10.72 -18.45 3.06
N VAL A 38 -10.44 -17.44 3.87
CA VAL A 38 -11.20 -16.19 3.96
C VAL A 38 -10.30 -15.07 3.45
N PHE A 39 -10.76 -14.40 2.40
CA PHE A 39 -10.10 -13.25 1.80
C PHE A 39 -10.75 -11.97 2.33
N HIS A 40 -9.93 -11.05 2.81
CA HIS A 40 -10.35 -9.71 3.17
C HIS A 40 -10.32 -8.81 1.94
N GLU A 41 -10.92 -7.63 2.06
CA GLU A 41 -10.94 -6.64 0.97
C GLU A 41 -9.53 -6.28 0.46
N ILE A 42 -8.53 -6.30 1.36
CA ILE A 42 -7.12 -6.10 0.99
C ILE A 42 -6.56 -7.23 0.12
N ASP A 43 -6.98 -8.47 0.36
CA ASP A 43 -6.52 -9.63 -0.42
C ASP A 43 -7.11 -9.60 -1.82
N VAL A 44 -8.35 -9.13 -1.95
CA VAL A 44 -9.07 -8.94 -3.22
C VAL A 44 -8.40 -7.86 -4.05
N ALA A 45 -8.15 -6.70 -3.44
CA ALA A 45 -7.43 -5.61 -4.10
C ALA A 45 -6.04 -6.06 -4.56
N ARG A 46 -5.39 -6.91 -3.77
CA ARG A 46 -4.09 -7.50 -4.14
C ARG A 46 -4.19 -8.48 -5.29
N ALA A 47 -5.23 -9.31 -5.34
CA ALA A 47 -5.47 -10.22 -6.45
C ALA A 47 -5.68 -9.46 -7.76
N HIS A 48 -6.46 -8.37 -7.74
CA HIS A 48 -6.65 -7.52 -8.91
C HIS A 48 -5.35 -6.89 -9.39
N LEU A 49 -4.57 -6.34 -8.46
CA LEU A 49 -3.26 -5.78 -8.78
C LEU A 49 -2.32 -6.84 -9.39
N VAL A 50 -2.25 -8.04 -8.84
CA VAL A 50 -1.43 -9.11 -9.39
C VAL A 50 -1.86 -9.45 -10.82
N ALA A 51 -3.16 -9.50 -11.09
CA ALA A 51 -3.69 -9.71 -12.45
C ALA A 51 -3.27 -8.57 -13.39
N GLU A 52 -3.45 -7.31 -12.99
CA GLU A 52 -3.05 -6.13 -13.78
C GLU A 52 -1.54 -6.10 -14.08
N LEU A 53 -0.70 -6.42 -13.10
CA LEU A 53 0.76 -6.45 -13.30
C LEU A 53 1.17 -7.56 -14.28
N ARG A 54 0.48 -8.70 -14.29
CA ARG A 54 0.72 -9.78 -15.27
C ARG A 54 0.27 -9.39 -16.67
N GLU A 55 -0.84 -8.66 -16.81
CA GLU A 55 -1.26 -8.11 -18.11
C GLU A 55 -0.23 -7.12 -18.69
N LEU A 56 0.50 -6.43 -17.83
CA LEU A 56 1.62 -5.55 -18.21
C LEU A 56 2.92 -6.32 -18.52
N ALA A 57 2.87 -7.65 -18.63
CA ALA A 57 4.02 -8.53 -18.87
C ALA A 57 5.15 -8.37 -17.85
N ILE A 58 4.81 -8.03 -16.59
CA ILE A 58 5.78 -8.09 -15.50
C ILE A 58 6.03 -9.55 -15.15
N ASP A 59 7.30 -9.94 -15.16
CA ASP A 59 7.71 -11.30 -14.84
C ASP A 59 7.30 -11.69 -13.42
N ASP A 60 6.89 -12.95 -13.27
CA ASP A 60 6.55 -13.57 -11.98
C ASP A 60 7.72 -13.45 -10.96
N GLU A 61 8.96 -13.25 -11.43
CA GLU A 61 10.16 -13.03 -10.61
C GLU A 61 10.28 -11.60 -10.06
N ALA A 62 9.75 -10.60 -10.79
CA ALA A 62 9.72 -9.20 -10.36
C ALA A 62 8.51 -8.88 -9.48
N LEU A 63 7.45 -9.68 -9.61
CA LEU A 63 6.21 -9.51 -8.89
C LEU A 63 6.35 -9.47 -7.35
N PRO A 64 7.13 -10.37 -6.70
CA PRO A 64 7.36 -10.32 -5.26
C PRO A 64 7.95 -8.99 -4.79
N LEU A 65 8.86 -8.39 -5.59
CA LEU A 65 9.49 -7.12 -5.25
C LEU A 65 8.46 -5.99 -5.28
N VAL A 66 7.69 -5.88 -6.37
CA VAL A 66 6.62 -4.87 -6.51
C VAL A 66 5.58 -5.00 -5.40
N LEU A 67 5.15 -6.22 -5.11
CA LEU A 67 4.21 -6.49 -4.01
C LEU A 67 4.80 -6.10 -2.64
N SER A 68 6.09 -6.36 -2.41
CA SER A 68 6.75 -5.96 -1.16
C SER A 68 6.83 -4.43 -1.00
N LEU A 69 7.06 -3.69 -2.07
CA LEU A 69 7.10 -2.22 -2.05
C LEU A 69 5.72 -1.64 -1.76
N LEU A 70 4.68 -2.23 -2.35
CA LEU A 70 3.30 -1.84 -2.06
C LEU A 70 2.91 -2.18 -0.63
N ASP A 71 3.29 -3.35 -0.13
CA ASP A 71 3.09 -3.73 1.28
C ASP A 71 3.75 -2.72 2.23
N GLN A 72 4.98 -2.28 1.93
CA GLN A 72 5.67 -1.23 2.68
C GLN A 72 4.89 0.09 2.64
N LEU A 73 4.44 0.52 1.46
CA LEU A 73 3.64 1.75 1.31
C LEU A 73 2.31 1.67 2.07
N TYR A 74 1.60 0.55 2.00
CA TYR A 74 0.37 0.33 2.75
C TYR A 74 0.62 0.30 4.27
N SER A 75 1.73 -0.29 4.72
CA SER A 75 2.13 -0.26 6.13
C SER A 75 2.35 1.17 6.63
N VAL A 76 3.09 1.98 5.88
CA VAL A 76 3.32 3.40 6.20
C VAL A 76 2.00 4.17 6.22
N ARG A 77 1.16 4.01 5.18
CA ARG A 77 -0.17 4.64 5.13
C ARG A 77 -1.03 4.23 6.33
N ARG A 78 -1.00 2.97 6.75
CA ARG A 78 -1.72 2.47 7.93
C ARG A 78 -1.18 3.10 9.22
N GLN A 79 0.14 3.14 9.40
CA GLN A 79 0.77 3.77 10.55
C GLN A 79 0.42 5.26 10.64
N MET A 80 0.43 5.98 9.51
CA MET A 80 0.02 7.39 9.47
C MET A 80 -1.46 7.57 9.83
N LYS A 81 -2.36 6.71 9.34
CA LYS A 81 -3.78 6.73 9.75
C LYS A 81 -3.96 6.48 11.24
N LEU A 82 -3.20 5.55 11.83
CA LEU A 82 -3.22 5.29 13.27
C LEU A 82 -2.69 6.47 14.08
N LEU A 83 -1.59 7.06 13.66
CA LEU A 83 -1.02 8.26 14.27
C LEU A 83 -2.03 9.42 14.24
N HIS A 84 -2.64 9.68 13.08
CA HIS A 84 -3.67 10.69 12.94
C HIS A 84 -4.87 10.42 13.86
N LYS A 85 -5.35 9.17 13.93
CA LYS A 85 -6.43 8.78 14.86
C LYS A 85 -6.03 9.02 16.33
N ALA A 86 -4.80 8.69 16.71
CA ALA A 86 -4.29 8.89 18.07
C ALA A 86 -4.20 10.38 18.44
N ILE A 87 -3.72 11.22 17.51
CA ILE A 87 -3.67 12.68 17.68
C ILE A 87 -5.08 13.27 17.82
N ASN A 88 -6.03 12.84 16.99
CA ASN A 88 -7.41 13.31 17.05
C ASN A 88 -8.15 12.89 18.32
N ALA A 89 -7.73 11.80 18.96
CA ALA A 89 -8.25 11.38 20.25
C ALA A 89 -7.69 12.18 21.44
N GLN A 90 -6.67 13.03 21.22
CA GLN A 90 -6.12 13.87 22.29
C GLN A 90 -6.99 15.10 22.57
N PRO A 91 -6.91 15.66 23.79
CA PRO A 91 -7.46 16.97 24.11
C PRO A 91 -6.98 18.05 23.13
N GLU A 92 -7.82 19.07 22.91
CA GLU A 92 -7.57 20.11 21.91
C GLU A 92 -6.27 20.88 22.17
N GLU A 93 -5.91 21.08 23.43
CA GLU A 93 -4.66 21.74 23.83
C GLU A 93 -3.44 20.98 23.32
N VAL A 94 -3.43 19.65 23.48
CA VAL A 94 -2.33 18.77 23.04
C VAL A 94 -2.24 18.73 21.52
N ARG A 95 -3.39 18.64 20.84
CA ARG A 95 -3.46 18.64 19.38
C ARG A 95 -2.98 19.97 18.79
N ARG A 96 -3.32 21.11 19.40
CA ARG A 96 -2.80 22.43 18.99
C ARG A 96 -1.29 22.53 19.18
N ALA A 97 -0.75 22.09 20.32
CA ALA A 97 0.69 22.10 20.57
C ALA A 97 1.45 21.25 19.52
N PHE A 98 0.92 20.07 19.20
CA PHE A 98 1.50 19.19 18.17
C PHE A 98 1.49 19.81 16.77
N LEU A 99 0.40 20.47 16.35
CA LEU A 99 0.32 21.12 15.03
C LEU A 99 1.36 22.26 14.88
N VAL A 100 1.62 23.00 15.95
CA VAL A 100 2.66 24.04 15.97
C VAL A 100 4.05 23.42 15.78
N SER A 101 4.38 22.33 16.47
CA SER A 101 5.69 21.67 16.34
C SER A 101 5.91 21.02 14.97
N VAL A 102 4.87 20.41 14.38
CA VAL A 102 4.98 19.79 13.04
C VAL A 102 5.22 20.85 11.97
N ARG A 103 4.52 21.99 12.03
CA ARG A 103 4.70 23.08 11.06
C ARG A 103 6.09 23.72 11.15
N ALA A 104 6.64 23.84 12.35
CA ALA A 104 8.02 24.29 12.55
C ALA A 104 9.06 23.30 11.98
N SER A 105 8.73 22.00 11.93
CA SER A 105 9.61 20.97 11.36
C SER A 105 9.45 20.80 9.84
N ALA A 106 8.35 21.30 9.26
CA ALA A 106 8.02 21.14 7.85
C ALA A 106 8.51 22.29 6.94
N ALA A 107 9.13 23.34 7.48
CA ALA A 107 9.69 24.46 6.72
C ALA A 107 11.16 24.71 7.13
N PRO A 108 12.15 24.83 6.20
CA PRO A 108 12.11 24.67 4.73
C PRO A 108 13.12 23.63 4.14
N MET A 109 12.68 22.89 3.12
CA MET A 109 13.51 22.42 1.98
C MET A 109 13.33 23.33 0.75
N ASP A 110 12.70 24.51 0.91
CA ASP A 110 12.69 25.59 -0.09
C ASP A 110 13.99 26.39 0.03
N GLY A 111 15.01 25.89 -0.66
CA GLY A 111 16.35 26.48 -0.74
C GLY A 111 16.99 26.17 -2.09
N ALA A 112 16.24 26.29 -3.19
CA ALA A 112 16.84 26.51 -4.49
C ALA A 112 16.90 28.02 -4.71
N ASP A 113 18.01 28.58 -4.24
CA ASP A 113 18.41 29.96 -4.44
C ASP A 113 18.31 30.30 -5.94
N ALA A 114 17.41 31.22 -6.26
CA ALA A 114 17.39 31.89 -7.54
C ALA A 114 18.59 32.84 -7.56
N ASP A 115 19.69 32.41 -8.16
CA ASP A 115 20.84 33.28 -8.42
C ASP A 115 20.38 34.44 -9.34
N PRO A 116 20.35 35.70 -8.86
CA PRO A 116 20.02 36.85 -9.68
C PRO A 116 21.25 37.54 -10.27
N GLU A 117 22.45 36.94 -10.22
CA GLU A 117 23.67 37.60 -10.69
C GLU A 117 24.54 36.75 -11.62
N ARG A 118 24.16 36.69 -12.91
CA ARG A 118 25.14 36.63 -14.00
C ARG A 118 24.78 37.57 -15.15
N GLY A 119 24.96 38.86 -14.90
CA GLY A 119 25.33 39.83 -15.92
C GLY A 119 26.84 40.07 -15.88
N GLY A 120 27.49 39.99 -17.04
CA GLY A 120 28.79 40.63 -17.28
C GLY A 120 29.99 39.70 -17.50
N ALA A 121 30.21 39.32 -18.75
CA ALA A 121 31.39 39.71 -19.56
C ALA A 121 31.27 39.10 -20.96
#